data_AF-A0A3N5T7Z7-F1
#
_entry.id   AF-A0A3N5T7Z7-F1
#
_cell.length_a   1.000
_cell.length_b   1.000
_cell.length_c   1.000
_cell.angle_alpha   90.00
_cell.angle_beta   90.00
_cell.angle_gamma   90.00
#
_symmetry.space_group_name_H-M   'P 1'
#
loop_
_entity.id
_entity.type
_entity.pdbx_description
1 polymer ?
#
loop_
_entity_poly.entity_id
_entity_poly.type
_entity_poly.pdbx_seq_one_letter_code
_entity_poly.pdbx_strand_id
1 'polypeptide(L)'
;MSKPTYPSSSDVISGQATLASHYNTLRADGVRLGASAANAANLGDVISRYSQWVRLEYLALNKVRVPYSTRRPPALVVNGYLLQATANVDLAAAPVGAANRYYVFAVRTAGSTTFTLAVSTSSVEAEDQRLIGEFYWDGANIDQGSIKSEEIDRSG
;
A
#
# COMPACT_ATOMS: atom_id res chain seq x y z
N MET A 1 -15.13 -15.04 18.55
CA MET A 1 -15.79 -13.79 18.09
C MET A 1 -16.90 -14.19 17.13
N SER A 2 -18.15 -13.83 17.42
CA SER A 2 -19.25 -14.03 16.46
C SER A 2 -19.08 -13.05 15.30
N LYS A 3 -19.22 -13.55 14.07
CA LYS A 3 -19.22 -12.74 12.85
C LYS A 3 -20.38 -11.72 12.92
N PRO A 4 -20.19 -10.45 12.53
CA PRO A 4 -21.30 -9.52 12.33
C PRO A 4 -22.32 -10.13 11.36
N THR A 5 -23.58 -10.28 11.78
CA THR A 5 -24.65 -10.79 10.93
C THR A 5 -24.96 -9.76 9.86
N TYR A 6 -24.62 -10.08 8.62
CA TYR A 6 -24.77 -9.19 7.47
C TYR A 6 -25.71 -9.80 6.42
N PRO A 7 -26.66 -9.01 5.84
CA PRO A 7 -27.12 -7.69 6.27
C PRO A 7 -28.36 -7.78 7.19
N SER A 8 -28.51 -6.79 8.07
CA SER A 8 -29.79 -6.46 8.72
C SER A 8 -30.69 -5.57 7.86
N SER A 9 -30.29 -5.28 6.61
CA SER A 9 -31.03 -4.48 5.64
C SER A 9 -31.65 -5.37 4.54
N SER A 10 -32.93 -5.12 4.23
CA SER A 10 -33.60 -5.65 3.05
C SER A 10 -33.11 -4.98 1.77
N ASP A 11 -33.25 -5.66 0.63
CA ASP A 11 -32.99 -5.09 -0.69
C ASP A 11 -33.85 -3.83 -0.94
N VAL A 12 -33.25 -2.82 -1.59
CA VAL A 12 -33.96 -1.60 -2.01
C VAL A 12 -34.75 -1.92 -3.29
N ILE A 13 -36.05 -1.61 -3.30
CA ILE A 13 -36.90 -1.76 -4.49
C ILE A 13 -37.14 -0.42 -5.18
N SER A 14 -37.36 -0.48 -6.51
CA SER A 14 -37.61 0.71 -7.32
C SER A 14 -38.82 1.50 -6.80
N GLY A 15 -38.69 2.84 -6.74
CA GLY A 15 -39.74 3.73 -6.25
C GLY A 15 -39.74 4.00 -4.73
N GLN A 16 -38.86 3.35 -3.95
CA GLN A 16 -38.69 3.69 -2.53
C GLN A 16 -37.92 5.00 -2.35
N ALA A 17 -38.51 5.95 -1.62
CA ALA A 17 -37.83 7.17 -1.21
C ALA A 17 -36.67 6.84 -0.26
N THR A 18 -35.45 7.21 -0.64
CA THR A 18 -34.28 6.99 0.22
C THR A 18 -34.21 8.10 1.27
N LEU A 19 -34.52 7.76 2.52
CA LEU A 19 -34.35 8.66 3.65
C LEU A 19 -32.86 8.89 3.92
N ALA A 20 -32.51 10.09 4.43
CA ALA A 20 -31.13 10.41 4.81
C ALA A 20 -30.53 9.40 5.82
N SER A 21 -31.38 8.82 6.68
CA SER A 21 -30.99 7.74 7.61
C SER A 21 -30.45 6.51 6.88
N HIS A 22 -31.06 6.12 5.75
CA HIS A 22 -30.61 4.96 4.97
C HIS A 22 -29.23 5.20 4.34
N TYR A 23 -28.99 6.42 3.82
CA TYR A 23 -27.66 6.81 3.32
C TYR A 23 -26.60 6.81 4.43
N ASN A 24 -26.93 7.33 5.60
CA ASN A 24 -26.01 7.40 6.72
C ASN A 24 -25.66 6.01 7.26
N THR A 25 -26.63 5.09 7.33
CA THR A 25 -26.39 3.69 7.69
C THR A 25 -25.49 3.01 6.66
N LEU A 26 -25.80 3.13 5.36
CA LEU A 26 -24.97 2.54 4.30
C LEU A 26 -23.52 3.08 4.33
N ARG A 27 -23.36 4.39 4.56
CA ARG A 27 -22.03 4.99 4.72
C ARG A 27 -21.31 4.43 5.94
N ALA A 28 -21.97 4.38 7.10
CA ALA A 28 -21.40 3.85 8.34
C ALA A 28 -20.95 2.39 8.18
N ASP A 29 -21.80 1.61 7.53
CA ASP A 29 -21.56 0.21 7.21
C ASP A 29 -20.39 0.03 6.24
N GLY A 30 -20.27 0.89 5.22
CA GLY A 30 -19.14 0.88 4.28
C GLY A 30 -17.79 1.19 4.96
N VAL A 31 -17.78 2.05 5.99
CA VAL A 31 -16.52 2.41 6.69
C VAL A 31 -16.21 1.50 7.87
N ARG A 32 -17.16 0.73 8.41
CA ARG A 32 -16.96 -0.11 9.62
C ARG A 32 -17.44 -1.55 9.47
N LEU A 33 -17.75 -1.97 8.25
CA LEU A 33 -18.20 -3.33 7.93
C LEU A 33 -19.40 -3.78 8.80
N GLY A 34 -20.35 -2.86 9.04
CA GLY A 34 -21.59 -3.11 9.79
C GLY A 34 -21.48 -3.03 11.31
N ALA A 35 -20.30 -2.68 11.84
CA ALA A 35 -20.12 -2.50 13.27
C ALA A 35 -20.36 -1.05 13.72
N SER A 36 -20.71 -0.88 15.00
CA SER A 36 -20.87 0.44 15.61
C SER A 36 -19.52 1.19 15.72
N ALA A 37 -19.60 2.51 15.87
CA ALA A 37 -18.42 3.37 16.10
C ALA A 37 -17.56 2.95 17.31
N ALA A 38 -18.20 2.38 18.32
CA ALA A 38 -17.56 1.96 19.56
C ALA A 38 -16.83 0.61 19.43
N ASN A 39 -17.18 -0.19 18.41
CA ASN A 39 -16.75 -1.60 18.31
C ASN A 39 -15.87 -1.89 17.09
N ALA A 40 -15.59 -0.90 16.23
CA ALA A 40 -14.72 -1.06 15.07
C ALA A 40 -13.96 0.21 14.70
N ALA A 41 -12.69 0.03 14.31
CA ALA A 41 -11.91 1.05 13.64
C ALA A 41 -12.48 1.34 12.24
N ASN A 42 -12.15 2.50 11.65
CA ASN A 42 -12.51 2.72 10.25
C ASN A 42 -11.66 1.82 9.36
N LEU A 43 -12.31 1.21 8.37
CA LEU A 43 -11.69 0.35 7.39
C LEU A 43 -10.54 1.07 6.69
N GLY A 44 -10.73 2.36 6.34
CA GLY A 44 -9.70 3.20 5.72
C GLY A 44 -8.42 3.28 6.56
N ASP A 45 -8.54 3.40 7.89
CA ASP A 45 -7.40 3.47 8.79
C ASP A 45 -6.65 2.13 8.81
N VAL A 46 -7.39 1.02 8.87
CA VAL A 46 -6.85 -0.35 8.88
C VAL A 46 -6.12 -0.68 7.58
N ILE A 47 -6.70 -0.34 6.43
CA ILE A 47 -6.12 -0.66 5.11
C ILE A 47 -5.13 0.40 4.63
N SER A 48 -4.99 1.53 5.31
CA SER A 48 -4.13 2.65 4.88
C SER A 48 -2.68 2.23 4.65
N ARG A 49 -2.19 1.29 5.45
CA ARG A 49 -0.83 0.72 5.43
C ARG A 49 -0.80 -0.66 4.76
N TYR A 50 -1.90 -1.12 4.16
CA TYR A 50 -1.96 -2.44 3.53
C TYR A 50 -0.86 -2.57 2.47
N SER A 51 -0.08 -3.64 2.58
CA SER A 51 0.87 -4.08 1.56
C SER A 51 0.98 -5.60 1.60
N GLN A 52 1.02 -6.21 0.43
CA GLN A 52 1.10 -7.64 0.27
C GLN A 52 2.00 -7.97 -0.93
N TRP A 53 2.91 -8.94 -0.72
CA TRP A 53 3.86 -9.40 -1.73
C TRP A 53 4.81 -8.32 -2.27
N VAL A 54 4.93 -7.19 -1.58
CA VAL A 54 5.95 -6.17 -1.85
C VAL A 54 7.21 -6.58 -1.10
N ARG A 55 8.28 -6.84 -1.85
CA ARG A 55 9.63 -7.04 -1.33
C ARG A 55 10.64 -6.44 -2.30
N LEU A 56 11.77 -5.99 -1.79
CA LEU A 56 12.90 -5.53 -2.58
C LEU A 56 13.84 -6.69 -2.88
N GLU A 57 14.23 -6.80 -4.14
CA GLU A 57 15.28 -7.71 -4.61
C GLU A 57 16.38 -6.89 -5.29
N TYR A 58 17.62 -7.31 -5.08
CA TYR A 58 18.75 -6.80 -5.86
C TYR A 58 18.61 -7.24 -7.31
N LEU A 59 18.67 -6.30 -8.24
CA LEU A 59 18.60 -6.60 -9.67
C LEU A 59 19.99 -6.52 -10.31
N ALA A 60 20.70 -5.43 -10.06
CA ALA A 60 22.03 -5.16 -10.60
C ALA A 60 22.69 -4.05 -9.79
N LEU A 61 23.99 -3.82 -10.04
CA LEU A 61 24.87 -2.83 -9.39
C LEU A 61 24.15 -1.65 -8.72
N ASN A 62 23.32 -0.93 -9.47
CA ASN A 62 22.64 0.28 -9.01
C ASN A 62 21.11 0.21 -9.11
N LYS A 63 20.54 -1.00 -9.13
CA LYS A 63 19.10 -1.23 -9.30
C LYS A 63 18.54 -2.22 -8.27
N VAL A 64 17.40 -1.85 -7.72
CA VAL A 64 16.51 -2.72 -6.97
C VAL A 64 15.20 -2.92 -7.74
N ARG A 65 14.52 -4.03 -7.46
CA ARG A 65 13.27 -4.43 -8.08
C ARG A 65 12.27 -4.86 -7.02
N VAL A 66 10.99 -4.56 -7.26
CA VAL A 66 9.88 -5.31 -6.68
C VAL A 66 9.44 -6.38 -7.69
N PRO A 67 9.64 -7.67 -7.38
CA PRO A 67 9.38 -8.75 -8.33
C PRO A 67 7.88 -8.96 -8.49
N TYR A 68 7.46 -9.24 -9.72
CA TYR A 68 6.11 -9.63 -10.05
C TYR A 68 5.97 -11.14 -10.19
N SER A 69 4.83 -11.65 -9.72
CA SER A 69 4.37 -13.01 -9.97
C SER A 69 2.87 -12.99 -10.23
N THR A 70 2.41 -13.76 -11.21
CA THR A 70 0.97 -13.94 -11.49
C THR A 70 0.21 -14.56 -10.32
N ARG A 71 0.89 -15.34 -9.45
CA ARG A 71 0.28 -15.95 -8.26
C ARG A 71 0.28 -15.03 -7.04
N ARG A 72 1.17 -14.03 -7.03
CA ARG A 72 1.41 -13.11 -5.90
C ARG A 72 1.76 -11.73 -6.45
N PRO A 73 0.81 -11.04 -7.10
CA PRO A 73 1.07 -9.71 -7.62
C PRO A 73 1.31 -8.75 -6.44
N PRO A 74 2.39 -7.94 -6.46
CA PRO A 74 2.61 -6.92 -5.44
C PRO A 74 1.43 -5.94 -5.40
N ALA A 75 0.85 -5.75 -4.22
CA ALA A 75 -0.27 -4.85 -4.01
C ALA A 75 -0.05 -4.04 -2.75
N LEU A 76 -0.38 -2.75 -2.78
CA LEU A 76 -0.30 -1.89 -1.62
C LEU A 76 -1.28 -0.73 -1.71
N VAL A 77 -1.52 -0.08 -0.57
CA VAL A 77 -2.26 1.18 -0.49
C VAL A 77 -1.30 2.35 -0.30
N VAL A 78 -1.42 3.33 -1.20
CA VAL A 78 -0.71 4.61 -1.10
C VAL A 78 -1.77 5.70 -1.00
N ASN A 79 -1.80 6.42 0.12
CA ASN A 79 -2.73 7.54 0.36
C ASN A 79 -4.22 7.20 0.06
N GLY A 80 -4.66 5.98 0.43
CA GLY A 80 -6.03 5.50 0.19
C GLY A 80 -6.29 4.89 -1.19
N TYR A 81 -5.31 4.89 -2.09
CA TYR A 81 -5.42 4.28 -3.42
C TYR A 81 -4.78 2.89 -3.40
N LEU A 82 -5.57 1.88 -3.75
CA LEU A 82 -5.10 0.52 -3.94
C LEU A 82 -4.39 0.41 -5.29
N LEU A 83 -3.12 0.01 -5.25
CA LEU A 83 -2.27 -0.17 -6.41
C LEU A 83 -1.85 -1.64 -6.51
N GLN A 84 -1.76 -2.16 -7.72
CA GLN A 84 -1.31 -3.52 -7.99
C GLN A 84 -0.35 -3.54 -9.18
N ALA A 85 0.80 -4.18 -9.01
CA ALA A 85 1.76 -4.38 -10.08
C ALA A 85 1.34 -5.54 -10.98
N THR A 86 1.40 -5.32 -12.29
CA THR A 86 1.15 -6.33 -13.34
C THR A 86 2.44 -6.78 -14.04
N ALA A 87 3.58 -6.20 -13.66
CA ALA A 87 4.92 -6.53 -14.11
C ALA A 87 5.94 -6.16 -13.01
N ASN A 88 7.20 -6.55 -13.18
CA ASN A 88 8.27 -6.14 -12.26
C ASN A 88 8.33 -4.61 -12.18
N VAL A 89 8.48 -4.07 -10.96
CA VAL A 89 8.65 -2.63 -10.77
C VAL A 89 10.11 -2.37 -10.43
N ASP A 90 10.83 -1.75 -11.37
CA ASP A 90 12.27 -1.51 -11.25
C ASP A 90 12.53 -0.07 -10.82
N LEU A 91 13.59 0.12 -10.04
CA LEU A 91 14.13 1.45 -9.82
C LEU A 91 14.65 2.00 -11.16
N ALA A 92 14.04 3.08 -11.63
CA ALA A 92 14.28 3.61 -12.97
C ALA A 92 15.72 4.13 -13.15
N ALA A 93 16.24 4.82 -12.13
CA ALA A 93 17.57 5.40 -12.12
C ALA A 93 18.28 5.16 -10.79
N ALA A 94 19.61 5.02 -10.85
CA ALA A 94 20.46 4.91 -9.69
C ALA A 94 20.34 6.14 -8.77
N PRO A 95 20.61 6.00 -7.46
CA PRO A 95 20.86 7.16 -6.61
C PRO A 95 21.98 8.03 -7.17
N VAL A 96 21.78 9.35 -7.18
CA VAL A 96 22.77 10.32 -7.70
C VAL A 96 23.58 11.02 -6.61
N GLY A 97 23.30 10.75 -5.33
CA GLY A 97 23.95 11.41 -4.21
C GLY A 97 25.15 10.64 -3.64
N ALA A 98 25.73 11.21 -2.58
CA ALA A 98 26.84 10.60 -1.85
C ALA A 98 26.46 9.26 -1.23
N ALA A 99 27.49 8.51 -0.82
CA ALA A 99 27.36 7.26 -0.10
C ALA A 99 26.50 7.48 1.16
N ASN A 100 25.36 6.80 1.25
CA ASN A 100 24.42 6.95 2.35
C ASN A 100 23.39 5.81 2.35
N ARG A 101 22.59 5.73 3.40
CA ARG A 101 21.36 4.96 3.39
C ARG A 101 20.31 5.68 2.55
N TYR A 102 19.66 4.93 1.66
CA TYR A 102 18.54 5.37 0.86
C TYR A 102 17.31 4.53 1.22
N TYR A 103 16.21 5.23 1.38
CA TYR A 103 14.88 4.69 1.62
C TYR A 103 14.15 4.57 0.28
N VAL A 104 13.51 3.44 0.05
CA VAL A 104 12.79 3.12 -1.18
C VAL A 104 11.30 3.33 -0.96
N PHE A 105 10.70 4.10 -1.86
CA PHE A 105 9.28 4.41 -1.82
C PHE A 105 8.57 3.84 -3.04
N ALA A 106 7.40 3.25 -2.81
CA ALA A 106 6.39 3.09 -3.85
C ALA A 106 5.69 4.43 -4.07
N VAL A 107 5.65 4.88 -5.32
CA VAL A 107 5.08 6.17 -5.71
C VAL A 107 3.86 5.95 -6.57
N ARG A 108 2.75 6.57 -6.18
CA ARG A 108 1.52 6.60 -6.96
C ARG A 108 1.63 7.67 -8.06
N THR A 109 0.95 7.42 -9.18
CA THR A 109 0.69 8.45 -10.20
C THR A 109 -0.81 8.51 -10.48
N ALA A 110 -1.36 9.72 -10.62
CA ALA A 110 -2.77 9.89 -10.96
C ALA A 110 -3.11 9.19 -12.28
N GLY A 111 -4.25 8.51 -12.33
CA GLY A 111 -4.67 7.72 -13.50
C GLY A 111 -3.97 6.37 -13.66
N SER A 112 -3.07 5.99 -12.75
CA SER A 112 -2.41 4.68 -12.74
C SER A 112 -3.02 3.74 -11.70
N THR A 113 -3.13 2.45 -12.06
CA THR A 113 -3.47 1.36 -11.13
C THR A 113 -2.23 0.66 -10.57
N THR A 114 -1.03 1.14 -10.90
CA THR A 114 0.25 0.61 -10.44
C THR A 114 1.12 1.70 -9.82
N PHE A 115 2.35 1.36 -9.41
CA PHE A 115 3.29 2.26 -8.77
C PHE A 115 4.67 2.21 -9.43
N THR A 116 5.48 3.24 -9.19
CA THR A 116 6.91 3.28 -9.53
C THR A 116 7.76 3.27 -8.27
N LEU A 117 9.07 3.11 -8.41
CA LEU A 117 10.02 3.25 -7.30
C LEU A 117 10.73 4.60 -7.35
N ALA A 118 10.87 5.22 -6.18
CA ALA A 118 11.74 6.37 -5.96
C ALA A 118 12.60 6.13 -4.71
N VAL A 119 13.70 6.88 -4.59
CA VAL A 119 14.60 6.79 -3.44
C VAL A 119 14.87 8.16 -2.83
N SER A 120 15.06 8.20 -1.52
CA SER A 120 15.39 9.41 -0.76
C SER A 120 16.34 9.07 0.38
N THR A 121 17.15 10.03 0.84
CA THR A 121 17.95 9.90 2.06
C THR A 121 17.13 10.17 3.34
N SER A 122 15.85 10.52 3.19
CA SER A 122 14.89 10.65 4.29
C SER A 122 13.91 9.49 4.25
N SER A 123 13.58 8.92 5.41
CA SER A 123 12.54 7.90 5.57
C SER A 123 11.12 8.47 5.62
N VAL A 124 10.98 9.80 5.66
CA VAL A 124 9.68 10.46 5.75
C VAL A 124 8.94 10.33 4.43
N GLU A 125 7.75 9.73 4.48
CA GLU A 125 6.85 9.63 3.32
C GLU A 125 6.35 11.01 2.88
N ALA A 126 6.54 11.33 1.60
CA ALA A 126 5.90 12.49 0.98
C ALA A 126 4.47 12.16 0.49
N GLU A 127 3.80 13.15 -0.10
CA GLU A 127 2.51 12.92 -0.74
C GLU A 127 2.62 11.86 -1.85
N ASP A 128 1.60 10.99 -1.94
CA ASP A 128 1.54 9.90 -2.92
C ASP A 128 2.74 8.92 -2.85
N GLN A 129 3.38 8.81 -1.68
CA GLN A 129 4.46 7.86 -1.42
C GLN A 129 4.17 6.93 -0.23
N ARG A 130 4.74 5.73 -0.31
CA ARG A 130 4.74 4.74 0.78
C ARG A 130 6.15 4.18 0.92
N LEU A 131 6.71 4.20 2.12
CA LEU A 131 7.99 3.56 2.41
C LEU A 131 7.82 2.04 2.27
N ILE A 132 8.69 1.39 1.49
CA ILE A 132 8.64 -0.06 1.24
C ILE A 132 9.97 -0.77 1.54
N GLY A 133 11.01 -0.04 1.93
CA GLY A 133 12.29 -0.61 2.33
C GLY A 133 13.44 0.39 2.28
N GLU A 134 14.65 -0.13 2.39
CA GLU A 134 15.89 0.65 2.41
C GLU A 134 17.06 -0.17 1.83
N PHE A 135 18.14 0.53 1.46
CA PHE A 135 19.44 -0.05 1.15
C PHE A 135 20.56 0.99 1.40
N TYR A 136 21.81 0.54 1.42
CA TYR A 136 23.00 1.37 1.45
C TYR A 136 23.59 1.53 0.04
N TRP A 137 23.85 2.77 -0.33
CA TRP A 137 24.51 3.18 -1.56
C TRP A 137 25.94 3.61 -1.22
N ASP A 138 26.93 3.10 -1.93
CA ASP A 138 28.35 3.42 -1.69
C ASP A 138 28.87 4.62 -2.52
N GLY A 139 28.02 5.22 -3.35
CA GLY A 139 28.40 6.26 -4.33
C GLY A 139 28.45 5.77 -5.78
N ALA A 140 28.48 4.45 -6.00
CA ALA A 140 28.53 3.82 -7.32
C ALA A 140 27.66 2.55 -7.43
N ASN A 141 27.50 1.79 -6.35
CA ASN A 141 26.75 0.55 -6.26
C ASN A 141 25.89 0.49 -4.99
N ILE A 142 24.85 -0.33 -5.08
CA ILE A 142 24.04 -0.75 -3.94
C ILE A 142 24.76 -1.91 -3.27
N ASP A 143 24.99 -1.80 -1.96
CA ASP A 143 25.42 -2.94 -1.16
C ASP A 143 24.26 -3.94 -1.07
N GLN A 144 24.36 -5.04 -1.81
CA GLN A 144 23.32 -6.06 -1.87
C GLN A 144 22.91 -6.58 -0.48
N GLY A 145 23.86 -6.71 0.46
CA GLY A 145 23.59 -7.22 1.80
C GLY A 145 22.80 -6.25 2.69
N SER A 146 22.74 -4.98 2.28
CA SER A 146 22.04 -3.92 3.02
C SER A 146 20.56 -3.77 2.67
N ILE A 147 20.09 -4.45 1.60
CA ILE A 147 18.71 -4.32 1.13
C ILE A 147 17.76 -4.93 2.15
N LYS A 148 16.81 -4.12 2.60
CA LYS A 148 15.76 -4.53 3.51
C LYS A 148 14.43 -4.07 2.96
N SER A 149 13.47 -4.98 2.90
CA SER A 149 12.07 -4.59 2.68
C SER A 149 11.50 -4.14 4.02
N GLU A 150 10.57 -3.19 4.00
CA GLU A 150 9.72 -2.92 5.16
C GLU A 150 8.96 -4.21 5.47
N GLU A 151 9.31 -4.83 6.59
CA GLU A 151 8.55 -5.95 7.12
C GLU A 151 7.30 -5.36 7.75
N ILE A 152 6.13 -5.59 7.13
CA ILE A 152 4.91 -5.56 7.92
C ILE A 152 5.08 -6.72 8.88
N ASP A 153 5.43 -6.43 10.13
CA ASP A 153 5.47 -7.38 11.23
C ASP A 153 4.19 -8.23 11.19
N ARG A 154 4.32 -9.44 10.66
CA ARG A 154 3.25 -10.45 10.64
C ARG A 154 3.44 -11.39 11.83
N SER A 155 3.78 -10.85 12.99
CA SER A 155 3.59 -11.55 14.27
C SER A 155 2.10 -11.57 14.61
N GLY A 156 1.43 -12.59 14.06
CA GLY A 156 0.11 -13.07 14.49
C GLY A 156 0.18 -14.56 14.76
#